data_AF-A0A511JMS8-F1
#
_entry.id   AF-A0A511JMS8-F1
#
_cell.length_a   1.000
_cell.length_b   1.000
_cell.length_c   1.000
_cell.angle_alpha   90.00
_cell.angle_beta   90.00
_cell.angle_gamma   90.00
#
_symmetry.space_group_name_H-M   'P 1'
#
loop_
_entity.id
_entity.type
_entity.pdbx_description
1 polymer ?
#
loop_
_entity_poly.entity_id
_entity_poly.type
_entity_poly.pdbx_seq_one_letter_code
_entity_poly.pdbx_strand_id
1 'polypeptide(L)'
;MLWILAVSAGEVFEDLPQAYVGQILADAVGSGTMRSVLMLRGRATRWLADDFPGWVEVAVTDVDGVVHRFTEKAAVIDADDRLHARAQYPVDIEVACRPHTRHVRRDEAINVVDLSPWGGGEVGSRYAVTRDLLSWRAPGVHSDLSVRARQATALVTFRRWREEVGLDAVDLASLEDHLWEWMTVGPETFRAWYESHPLAAMGEGEQLPRTVRDAVAGRGIGQDSIRDAVHALVAITYGGLFGGIESDWSLGELETVGRFTARHGVPLASADEFVDSLWIDDDWGRPDDALVARWRESR
;
A
#
# COMPACT_ATOMS: atom_id res chain seq x y z
N MET A 1 3.21 -18.85 19.47
CA MET A 1 4.52 -19.50 19.19
C MET A 1 4.38 -21.02 19.28
N LEU A 2 3.58 -21.62 18.39
CA LEU A 2 3.34 -23.08 18.40
C LEU A 2 2.82 -23.60 17.05
N TRP A 3 3.41 -23.18 15.92
CA TRP A 3 3.05 -23.72 14.59
C TRP A 3 4.23 -23.86 13.61
N ILE A 4 5.47 -23.60 14.04
CA ILE A 4 6.67 -23.76 13.19
C ILE A 4 7.20 -25.22 13.17
N LEU A 5 6.61 -26.14 13.94
CA LEU A 5 7.08 -27.54 14.01
C LEU A 5 6.33 -28.53 13.11
N ALA A 6 5.38 -28.10 12.27
CA ALA A 6 4.55 -29.00 11.47
C ALA A 6 4.86 -28.99 9.95
N VAL A 7 6.13 -28.79 9.55
CA VAL A 7 6.56 -28.91 8.14
C VAL A 7 7.62 -30.02 7.94
N SER A 8 7.86 -30.89 8.94
CA SER A 8 8.82 -32.00 8.80
C SER A 8 8.21 -33.41 8.79
N ALA A 9 6.89 -33.56 8.83
CA ALA A 9 6.24 -34.87 8.74
C ALA A 9 5.22 -34.82 7.61
N GLY A 10 5.46 -35.62 6.56
CA GLY A 10 4.58 -35.73 5.41
C GLY A 10 3.22 -36.35 5.75
N GLU A 11 2.34 -35.57 6.36
CA GLU A 11 0.92 -35.90 6.51
C GLU A 11 0.13 -35.28 5.36
N VAL A 12 -0.62 -36.14 4.67
CA VAL A 12 -1.52 -35.81 3.57
C VAL A 12 -2.80 -35.23 4.18
N PHE A 13 -3.08 -33.95 3.91
CA PHE A 13 -4.36 -33.32 4.21
C PHE A 13 -5.30 -33.50 3.02
N GLU A 14 -6.00 -34.64 2.98
CA GLU A 14 -7.18 -34.83 2.13
C GLU A 14 -8.40 -34.20 2.83
N ASP A 15 -9.18 -33.40 2.08
CA ASP A 15 -10.44 -32.75 2.48
C ASP A 15 -10.37 -31.50 3.37
N LEU A 16 -9.98 -30.35 2.78
CA LEU A 16 -10.32 -29.03 3.31
C LEU A 16 -11.30 -28.29 2.37
N PRO A 17 -12.48 -27.85 2.84
CA PRO A 17 -13.49 -27.17 2.01
C PRO A 17 -13.00 -25.84 1.41
N GLN A 18 -13.69 -25.34 0.37
CA GLN A 18 -13.49 -24.02 -0.28
C GLN A 18 -13.36 -22.83 0.71
N ALA A 19 -13.88 -22.98 1.93
CA ALA A 19 -13.68 -22.06 3.04
C ALA A 19 -12.20 -21.85 3.42
N TYR A 20 -11.27 -22.71 3.00
CA TYR A 20 -9.87 -22.70 3.43
C TYR A 20 -8.99 -21.66 2.71
N VAL A 21 -9.32 -21.25 1.47
CA VAL A 21 -8.68 -20.08 0.83
C VAL A 21 -9.14 -18.79 1.52
N GLY A 22 -10.43 -18.75 1.87
CA GLY A 22 -10.98 -17.76 2.80
C GLY A 22 -10.31 -17.81 4.17
N GLN A 23 -9.94 -19.01 4.66
CA GLN A 23 -9.27 -19.23 5.94
C GLN A 23 -7.78 -18.89 5.91
N ILE A 24 -7.04 -19.05 4.82
CA ILE A 24 -5.64 -18.59 4.72
C ILE A 24 -5.58 -17.06 4.65
N LEU A 25 -6.52 -16.45 3.92
CA LEU A 25 -6.79 -15.02 4.04
C LEU A 25 -7.25 -14.67 5.47
N ALA A 26 -8.07 -15.50 6.12
CA ALA A 26 -8.57 -15.27 7.48
C ALA A 26 -7.62 -15.63 8.64
N ASP A 27 -6.58 -16.41 8.40
CA ASP A 27 -5.56 -16.75 9.39
C ASP A 27 -4.43 -15.72 9.32
N ALA A 28 -4.25 -15.07 8.15
CA ALA A 28 -3.66 -13.74 8.09
C ALA A 28 -4.55 -12.67 8.77
N VAL A 29 -5.88 -12.83 8.81
CA VAL A 29 -6.81 -11.99 9.62
C VAL A 29 -6.72 -12.30 11.11
N GLY A 30 -6.34 -13.50 11.52
CA GLY A 30 -6.30 -13.95 12.92
C GLY A 30 -5.32 -13.17 13.81
N SER A 31 -4.38 -12.41 13.23
CA SER A 31 -3.51 -11.47 13.94
C SER A 31 -4.05 -10.04 14.01
N GLY A 32 -5.28 -9.78 13.58
CA GLY A 32 -5.97 -8.49 13.77
C GLY A 32 -5.67 -7.41 12.73
N THR A 33 -4.79 -7.66 11.75
CA THR A 33 -4.50 -6.70 10.68
C THR A 33 -4.36 -7.47 9.36
N MET A 34 -5.38 -7.41 8.49
CA MET A 34 -5.21 -7.85 7.10
C MET A 34 -4.15 -6.98 6.45
N ARG A 35 -2.94 -7.51 6.31
CA ARG A 35 -1.88 -6.83 5.57
C ARG A 35 -2.23 -6.84 4.08
N SER A 36 -1.93 -5.72 3.42
CA SER A 36 -1.96 -5.59 1.96
C SER A 36 -1.22 -6.74 1.29
N VAL A 37 -1.66 -7.12 0.10
CA VAL A 37 -0.96 -8.14 -0.70
C VAL A 37 -0.55 -7.53 -2.03
N LEU A 38 0.75 -7.29 -2.19
CA LEU A 38 1.36 -6.99 -3.47
C LEU A 38 1.18 -8.20 -4.38
N MET A 39 0.71 -7.98 -5.59
CA MET A 39 0.49 -9.02 -6.58
C MET A 39 1.54 -8.91 -7.68
N LEU A 40 2.06 -10.06 -8.11
CA LEU A 40 2.93 -10.22 -9.25
C LEU A 40 2.16 -10.82 -10.42
N ARG A 41 2.17 -10.13 -11.57
CA ARG A 41 1.55 -10.58 -12.81
C ARG A 41 2.33 -11.74 -13.42
N GLY A 42 1.60 -12.77 -13.84
CA GLY A 42 2.16 -13.96 -14.46
C GLY A 42 1.14 -14.66 -15.36
N ARG A 43 1.45 -15.89 -15.77
CA ARG A 43 0.56 -16.72 -16.60
C ARG A 43 0.45 -18.13 -16.05
N ALA A 44 -0.77 -18.63 -15.89
CA ALA A 44 -0.99 -20.07 -15.83
C ALA A 44 -0.84 -20.63 -17.25
N THR A 45 0.02 -21.63 -17.42
CA THR A 45 0.43 -22.14 -18.75
C THR A 45 -0.16 -23.50 -19.09
N ARG A 46 -0.54 -24.30 -18.09
CA ARG A 46 -1.24 -25.57 -18.24
C ARG A 46 -1.80 -26.07 -16.92
N TRP A 47 -2.83 -26.92 -17.00
CA TRP A 47 -3.30 -27.75 -15.90
C TRP A 47 -2.35 -28.95 -15.68
N LEU A 48 -2.03 -29.26 -14.43
CA LEU A 48 -1.08 -30.30 -14.06
C LEU A 48 -1.75 -31.53 -13.46
N ALA A 49 -2.69 -31.32 -12.53
CA ALA A 49 -3.33 -32.39 -11.79
C ALA A 49 -4.72 -31.96 -11.29
N ASP A 50 -5.62 -32.92 -11.19
CA ASP A 50 -7.00 -32.75 -10.70
C ASP A 50 -7.12 -32.91 -9.17
N ASP A 51 -6.02 -33.22 -8.47
CA ASP A 51 -6.01 -33.37 -7.01
C ASP A 51 -6.54 -32.11 -6.36
N PHE A 52 -7.70 -32.21 -5.71
CA PHE A 52 -8.46 -31.06 -5.21
C PHE A 52 -7.56 -30.10 -4.41
N PRO A 53 -7.50 -28.79 -4.75
CA PRO A 53 -8.38 -28.02 -5.64
C PRO A 53 -7.89 -27.88 -7.10
N GLY A 54 -6.99 -28.77 -7.54
CA GLY A 54 -6.34 -28.72 -8.85
C GLY A 54 -5.09 -27.85 -8.87
N TRP A 55 -4.15 -28.20 -9.75
CA TRP A 55 -2.83 -27.59 -9.82
C TRP A 55 -2.52 -27.08 -11.22
N VAL A 56 -1.88 -25.91 -11.31
CA VAL A 56 -1.44 -25.31 -12.56
C VAL A 56 0.06 -25.01 -12.55
N GLU A 57 0.67 -25.04 -13.73
CA GLU A 57 2.01 -24.51 -13.93
C GLU A 57 1.93 -23.00 -14.15
N VAL A 58 2.54 -22.23 -13.28
CA VAL A 58 2.66 -20.78 -13.40
C VAL A 58 4.00 -20.42 -14.01
N ALA A 59 3.98 -19.44 -14.91
CA ALA A 59 5.16 -18.83 -15.48
C ALA A 59 5.19 -17.32 -15.17
N VAL A 60 6.32 -16.85 -14.65
CA VAL A 60 6.63 -15.43 -14.46
C VAL A 60 7.92 -15.14 -15.24
N THR A 61 7.95 -14.01 -15.96
CA THR A 61 9.17 -13.56 -16.64
C THR A 61 9.78 -12.43 -15.83
N ASP A 62 11.03 -12.58 -15.42
CA ASP A 62 11.75 -11.55 -14.68
C ASP A 62 12.29 -10.44 -15.61
N VAL A 63 12.90 -9.41 -15.02
CA VAL A 63 13.47 -8.29 -15.79
C VAL A 63 14.64 -8.68 -16.69
N ASP A 64 15.25 -9.85 -16.48
CA ASP A 64 16.31 -10.40 -17.32
C ASP A 64 15.76 -11.29 -18.45
N GLY A 65 14.44 -11.40 -18.57
CA GLY A 65 13.77 -12.24 -19.56
C GLY A 65 13.80 -13.73 -19.19
N VAL A 66 14.23 -14.08 -17.98
CA VAL A 66 14.25 -15.46 -17.51
C VAL A 66 12.83 -15.85 -17.12
N VAL A 67 12.36 -16.95 -17.70
CA VAL A 67 11.04 -17.52 -17.38
C VAL A 67 11.16 -18.48 -16.21
N HIS A 68 10.66 -18.07 -15.06
CA HIS A 68 10.55 -18.86 -13.85
C HIS A 68 9.24 -19.64 -13.88
N ARG A 69 9.33 -20.95 -13.63
CA ARG A 69 8.16 -21.84 -13.57
C ARG A 69 8.04 -22.47 -12.20
N PHE A 70 6.82 -22.49 -11.68
CA PHE A 70 6.48 -23.14 -10.42
C PHE A 70 5.05 -23.68 -10.49
N THR A 71 4.69 -24.49 -9.49
CA THR A 71 3.36 -25.08 -9.37
C THR A 71 2.57 -24.37 -8.29
N GLU A 72 1.29 -24.09 -8.54
CA GLU A 72 0.39 -23.45 -7.58
C GLU A 72 -1.03 -24.03 -7.70
N LYS A 73 -1.75 -24.05 -6.58
CA LYS A 73 -3.15 -24.47 -6.52
C LYS A 73 -4.01 -23.46 -7.28
N ALA A 74 -4.84 -23.94 -8.21
CA ALA A 74 -5.67 -23.08 -9.04
C ALA A 74 -6.55 -22.12 -8.21
N ALA A 75 -7.17 -22.64 -7.15
CA ALA A 75 -8.02 -21.88 -6.24
C ALA A 75 -7.30 -20.79 -5.43
N VAL A 76 -5.96 -20.80 -5.34
CA VAL A 76 -5.19 -19.77 -4.62
C VAL A 76 -4.99 -18.51 -5.47
N ILE A 77 -4.88 -18.67 -6.78
CA ILE A 77 -4.49 -17.60 -7.73
C ILE A 77 -5.63 -17.16 -8.66
N ASP A 78 -6.77 -17.83 -8.59
CA ASP A 78 -7.91 -17.54 -9.44
C ASP A 78 -9.24 -17.69 -8.69
N ALA A 79 -9.69 -16.58 -8.12
CA ALA A 79 -10.96 -16.51 -7.39
C ALA A 79 -12.19 -16.65 -8.30
N ASP A 80 -12.01 -16.43 -9.61
CA ASP A 80 -13.09 -16.40 -10.60
C ASP A 80 -13.31 -17.75 -11.32
N ASP A 81 -12.62 -18.82 -10.89
CA ASP A 81 -12.76 -20.18 -11.43
C ASP A 81 -12.53 -20.30 -12.97
N ARG A 82 -11.66 -19.44 -13.51
CA ARG A 82 -11.14 -19.47 -14.89
C ARG A 82 -10.12 -20.59 -15.10
N LEU A 83 -9.46 -21.06 -14.06
CA LEU A 83 -8.44 -22.11 -14.08
C LEU A 83 -9.06 -23.47 -13.78
N HIS A 84 -9.24 -24.29 -14.82
CA HIS A 84 -9.73 -25.67 -14.70
C HIS A 84 -9.16 -26.56 -15.81
N ALA A 85 -9.27 -27.88 -15.67
CA ALA A 85 -8.72 -28.87 -16.62
C ALA A 85 -9.14 -28.72 -18.10
N ARG A 86 -10.25 -28.00 -18.34
CA ARG A 86 -10.80 -27.75 -19.69
C ARG A 86 -10.59 -26.31 -20.18
N ALA A 87 -9.93 -25.46 -19.39
CA ALA A 87 -9.67 -24.07 -19.75
C ALA A 87 -8.71 -23.99 -20.94
N GLN A 88 -8.75 -22.88 -21.68
CA GLN A 88 -7.76 -22.59 -22.71
C GLN A 88 -6.58 -21.86 -22.06
N TYR A 89 -5.39 -22.43 -22.19
CA TYR A 89 -4.15 -21.86 -21.67
C TYR A 89 -3.32 -21.20 -22.81
N PRO A 90 -2.53 -20.15 -22.53
CA PRO A 90 -2.28 -19.57 -21.20
C PRO A 90 -3.39 -18.63 -20.71
N VAL A 91 -3.50 -18.50 -19.39
CA VAL A 91 -4.42 -17.55 -18.71
C VAL A 91 -3.59 -16.56 -17.90
N ASP A 92 -3.83 -15.26 -18.09
CA ASP A 92 -3.18 -14.23 -17.27
C ASP A 92 -3.73 -14.27 -15.83
N ILE A 93 -2.79 -14.25 -14.87
CA ILE A 93 -3.06 -14.38 -13.44
C ILE A 93 -2.23 -13.39 -12.64
N GLU A 94 -2.55 -13.29 -11.36
CA GLU A 94 -1.79 -12.53 -10.37
C GLU A 94 -1.46 -13.45 -9.20
N VAL A 95 -0.21 -13.42 -8.77
CA VAL A 95 0.30 -14.23 -7.65
C VAL A 95 0.68 -13.31 -6.52
N ALA A 96 0.17 -13.59 -5.32
CA ALA A 96 0.56 -12.85 -4.12
C ALA A 96 2.07 -12.92 -3.90
N CYS A 97 2.67 -11.80 -3.53
CA CYS A 97 4.10 -11.69 -3.29
C CYS A 97 4.39 -10.70 -2.16
N ARG A 98 5.60 -10.80 -1.62
CA ARG A 98 6.13 -9.87 -0.63
C ARG A 98 7.20 -9.02 -1.28
N PRO A 99 7.15 -7.69 -1.16
CA PRO A 99 8.30 -6.88 -1.56
C PRO A 99 9.50 -7.25 -0.68
N HIS A 100 10.69 -7.35 -1.28
CA HIS A 100 11.92 -7.73 -0.58
C HIS A 100 12.96 -6.60 -0.59
N THR A 101 13.45 -6.19 -1.76
CA THR A 101 14.40 -5.09 -1.92
C THR A 101 14.14 -4.35 -3.22
N ARG A 102 14.66 -3.12 -3.34
CA ARG A 102 14.65 -2.35 -4.58
C ARG A 102 16.06 -1.88 -4.89
N HIS A 103 16.42 -1.87 -6.17
CA HIS A 103 17.67 -1.28 -6.64
C HIS A 103 17.48 -0.65 -8.01
N VAL A 104 18.40 0.25 -8.40
CA VAL A 104 18.41 0.85 -9.73
C VAL A 104 19.40 0.10 -10.61
N ARG A 105 18.98 -0.26 -11.82
CA ARG A 105 19.80 -0.92 -12.82
C ARG A 105 19.55 -0.28 -14.18
N ARG A 106 20.58 0.35 -14.78
CA ARG A 106 20.47 1.08 -16.06
C ARG A 106 19.35 2.12 -16.05
N ASP A 107 19.31 2.95 -15.01
CA ASP A 107 18.30 3.99 -14.79
C ASP A 107 16.85 3.49 -14.63
N GLU A 108 16.67 2.17 -14.46
CA GLU A 108 15.37 1.55 -14.21
C GLU A 108 15.29 1.03 -12.77
N ALA A 109 14.16 1.25 -12.12
CA ALA A 109 13.88 0.73 -10.79
C ALA A 109 13.48 -0.76 -10.86
N ILE A 110 14.30 -1.62 -10.27
CA ILE A 110 14.06 -3.06 -10.20
C ILE A 110 13.59 -3.42 -8.79
N ASN A 111 12.43 -4.05 -8.72
CA ASN A 111 11.87 -4.58 -7.48
C ASN A 111 12.25 -6.05 -7.37
N VAL A 112 12.67 -6.48 -6.18
CA VAL A 112 12.87 -7.88 -5.86
C VAL A 112 11.70 -8.29 -4.99
N VAL A 113 10.97 -9.31 -5.43
CA VAL A 113 9.83 -9.87 -4.69
C VAL A 113 10.08 -11.31 -4.30
N ASP A 114 9.53 -11.70 -3.16
CA ASP A 114 9.49 -13.07 -2.67
C ASP A 114 8.06 -13.58 -2.83
N LEU A 115 7.88 -14.68 -3.55
CA LEU A 115 6.55 -15.28 -3.68
C LEU A 115 6.13 -16.00 -2.40
N SER A 116 7.06 -16.37 -1.52
CA SER A 116 6.79 -17.15 -0.31
C SER A 116 5.76 -16.47 0.63
N PRO A 117 4.74 -17.21 1.12
CA PRO A 117 4.56 -18.67 1.04
C PRO A 117 3.87 -19.16 -0.24
N TRP A 118 3.54 -18.26 -1.17
CA TRP A 118 2.88 -18.57 -2.44
C TRP A 118 3.90 -18.99 -3.50
N GLY A 119 3.47 -19.82 -4.44
CA GLY A 119 4.30 -20.43 -5.45
C GLY A 119 5.21 -21.49 -4.84
N GLY A 120 4.98 -22.77 -5.18
CA GLY A 120 5.80 -23.90 -4.74
C GLY A 120 7.22 -23.94 -5.34
N GLY A 121 7.83 -22.78 -5.57
CA GLY A 121 9.23 -22.65 -5.94
C GLY A 121 10.16 -22.96 -4.75
N GLU A 122 11.47 -22.89 -5.01
CA GLU A 122 12.47 -23.09 -3.96
C GLU A 122 12.28 -22.04 -2.86
N VAL A 123 12.18 -22.45 -1.60
CA VAL A 123 11.95 -21.55 -0.46
C VAL A 123 13.02 -20.45 -0.46
N GLY A 124 12.58 -19.19 -0.43
CA GLY A 124 13.47 -18.03 -0.49
C GLY A 124 13.88 -17.61 -1.90
N SER A 125 13.28 -18.18 -2.94
CA SER A 125 13.40 -17.68 -4.32
C SER A 125 12.96 -16.22 -4.40
N ARG A 126 13.76 -15.41 -5.10
CA ARG A 126 13.54 -13.98 -5.28
C ARG A 126 13.50 -13.65 -6.75
N TYR A 127 12.55 -12.82 -7.14
CA TYR A 127 12.29 -12.48 -8.54
C TYR A 127 12.51 -10.99 -8.73
N ALA A 128 13.43 -10.64 -9.64
CA ALA A 128 13.69 -9.27 -10.03
C ALA A 128 12.67 -8.86 -11.10
N VAL A 129 11.80 -7.90 -10.80
CA VAL A 129 10.68 -7.52 -11.65
C VAL A 129 10.60 -6.01 -11.80
N THR A 130 10.17 -5.59 -12.98
CA THR A 130 9.83 -4.20 -13.27
C THR A 130 8.51 -3.84 -12.60
N ARG A 131 8.24 -2.54 -12.46
CA ARG A 131 7.08 -2.07 -11.70
C ARG A 131 5.75 -2.41 -12.37
N ASP A 132 5.70 -2.46 -13.70
CA ASP A 132 4.53 -2.79 -14.51
C ASP A 132 4.02 -4.23 -14.33
N LEU A 133 4.86 -5.11 -13.75
CA LEU A 133 4.48 -6.46 -13.35
C LEU A 133 3.81 -6.53 -11.98
N LEU A 134 3.73 -5.41 -11.25
CA LEU A 134 3.18 -5.37 -9.90
C LEU A 134 1.82 -4.65 -9.85
N SER A 135 0.92 -5.13 -9.00
CA SER A 135 -0.40 -4.52 -8.74
C SER A 135 -0.81 -4.71 -7.29
N TRP A 136 -1.85 -3.99 -6.84
CA TRP A 136 -2.42 -4.14 -5.49
C TRP A 136 -3.79 -4.82 -5.54
N ARG A 137 -4.09 -5.66 -4.52
CA ARG A 137 -5.46 -6.09 -4.24
C ARG A 137 -5.92 -5.60 -2.87
N ALA A 138 -7.13 -5.05 -2.82
CA ALA A 138 -7.85 -4.70 -1.59
C ALA A 138 -8.01 -5.92 -0.65
N PRO A 139 -8.15 -5.73 0.68
CA PRO A 139 -8.50 -4.49 1.39
C PRO A 139 -7.31 -3.61 1.82
N GLY A 140 -6.09 -4.13 1.84
CA GLY A 140 -4.89 -3.33 2.10
C GLY A 140 -4.31 -2.87 0.78
N VAL A 141 -4.63 -1.66 0.32
CA VAL A 141 -3.98 -1.11 -0.89
C VAL A 141 -2.77 -0.25 -0.47
N HIS A 142 -2.78 0.28 0.77
CA HIS A 142 -1.82 1.28 1.22
C HIS A 142 -0.77 0.79 2.23
N SER A 143 -0.87 -0.42 2.79
CA SER A 143 0.06 -0.87 3.85
C SER A 143 1.46 -1.21 3.35
N ASP A 144 1.65 -1.37 2.06
CA ASP A 144 2.97 -1.60 1.48
C ASP A 144 3.55 -0.33 0.84
N LEU A 145 2.80 0.77 0.83
CA LEU A 145 3.35 2.08 0.50
C LEU A 145 4.33 2.53 1.57
N SER A 146 5.34 3.28 1.16
CA SER A 146 6.25 3.95 2.09
C SER A 146 5.54 5.06 2.88
N VAL A 147 6.15 5.57 3.96
CA VAL A 147 5.59 6.70 4.72
C VAL A 147 5.34 7.92 3.82
N ARG A 148 6.27 8.26 2.92
CA ARG A 148 6.10 9.38 1.97
C ARG A 148 4.96 9.13 0.97
N ALA A 149 4.80 7.90 0.48
CA ALA A 149 3.68 7.57 -0.40
C ALA A 149 2.32 7.60 0.32
N ARG A 150 2.26 7.20 1.60
CA ARG A 150 1.06 7.36 2.43
C ARG A 150 0.75 8.83 2.69
N GLN A 151 1.77 9.66 2.98
CA GLN A 151 1.60 11.10 3.09
C GLN A 151 1.05 11.69 1.79
N ALA A 152 1.61 11.31 0.63
CA ALA A 152 1.15 11.77 -0.68
C ALA A 152 -0.31 11.38 -0.92
N THR A 153 -0.68 10.13 -0.63
CA THR A 153 -2.07 9.64 -0.69
C THR A 153 -2.98 10.50 0.18
N ALA A 154 -2.58 10.78 1.42
CA ALA A 154 -3.37 11.57 2.36
C ALA A 154 -3.56 13.01 1.87
N LEU A 155 -2.51 13.65 1.34
CA LEU A 155 -2.55 15.02 0.83
C LEU A 155 -3.45 15.14 -0.41
N VAL A 156 -3.32 14.22 -1.37
CA VAL A 156 -4.21 14.19 -2.55
C VAL A 156 -5.66 13.97 -2.12
N THR A 157 -5.91 13.03 -1.22
CA THR A 157 -7.28 12.77 -0.71
C THR A 157 -7.85 13.98 0.02
N PHE A 158 -7.06 14.61 0.89
CA PHE A 158 -7.49 15.79 1.65
C PHE A 158 -7.83 16.95 0.73
N ARG A 159 -7.02 17.20 -0.30
CA ARG A 159 -7.28 18.22 -1.31
C ARG A 159 -8.58 17.96 -2.06
N ARG A 160 -8.77 16.75 -2.61
CA ARG A 160 -10.02 16.33 -3.29
C ARG A 160 -11.23 16.58 -2.39
N TRP A 161 -11.10 16.23 -1.11
CA TRP A 161 -12.16 16.46 -0.14
C TRP A 161 -12.45 17.94 0.11
N ARG A 162 -11.42 18.78 0.28
CA ARG A 162 -11.60 20.23 0.42
C ARG A 162 -12.31 20.82 -0.80
N GLU A 163 -11.94 20.39 -2.00
CA GLU A 163 -12.59 20.83 -3.23
C GLU A 163 -14.08 20.41 -3.27
N GLU A 164 -14.38 19.15 -2.96
CA GLU A 164 -15.74 18.59 -2.93
C GLU A 164 -16.66 19.35 -1.97
N VAL A 165 -16.20 19.65 -0.75
CA VAL A 165 -17.01 20.41 0.24
C VAL A 165 -16.91 21.93 0.05
N GLY A 166 -16.07 22.38 -0.88
CA GLY A 166 -15.73 23.78 -1.14
C GLY A 166 -15.07 24.49 0.04
N LEU A 167 -14.25 23.77 0.82
CA LEU A 167 -13.45 24.34 1.90
C LEU A 167 -12.19 25.01 1.35
N ASP A 168 -12.34 26.29 0.99
CA ASP A 168 -11.25 27.17 0.60
C ASP A 168 -10.73 27.92 1.84
N ALA A 169 -9.59 27.49 2.37
CA ALA A 169 -8.92 28.10 3.50
C ALA A 169 -7.41 28.13 3.25
N VAL A 170 -6.84 29.34 3.15
CA VAL A 170 -5.43 29.55 2.81
C VAL A 170 -4.47 28.81 3.74
N ASP A 171 -4.77 28.73 5.04
CA ASP A 171 -3.92 28.04 6.01
C ASP A 171 -3.91 26.51 5.82
N LEU A 172 -4.98 25.92 5.28
CA LEU A 172 -5.01 24.49 4.97
C LEU A 172 -4.23 24.20 3.67
N ALA A 173 -4.36 25.07 2.68
CA ALA A 173 -3.56 24.97 1.46
C ALA A 173 -2.05 25.12 1.75
N SER A 174 -1.67 26.09 2.60
CA SER A 174 -0.27 26.24 3.01
C SER A 174 0.25 25.06 3.83
N LEU A 175 -0.61 24.40 4.62
CA LEU A 175 -0.24 23.18 5.34
C LEU A 175 0.05 22.04 4.36
N GLU A 176 -0.77 21.87 3.32
CA GLU A 176 -0.51 20.87 2.28
C GLU A 176 0.82 21.14 1.60
N ASP A 177 1.09 22.39 1.21
CA ASP A 177 2.35 22.76 0.57
C ASP A 177 3.56 22.44 1.46
N HIS A 178 3.47 22.82 2.75
CA HIS A 178 4.47 22.50 3.77
C HIS A 178 4.71 20.98 3.91
N LEU A 179 3.65 20.16 3.95
CA LEU A 179 3.79 18.71 4.09
C LEU A 179 4.29 18.02 2.81
N TRP A 180 4.08 18.62 1.65
CA TRP A 180 4.70 18.15 0.42
C TRP A 180 6.20 18.47 0.36
N GLU A 181 6.63 19.64 0.85
CA GLU A 181 8.05 20.03 0.89
C GLU A 181 8.91 19.02 1.66
N TRP A 182 8.34 18.38 2.70
CA TRP A 182 8.98 17.30 3.46
C TRP A 182 9.66 16.24 2.58
N MET A 183 9.04 15.88 1.45
CA MET A 183 9.54 14.80 0.58
C MET A 183 10.91 15.14 -0.03
N THR A 184 11.26 16.42 -0.09
CA THR A 184 12.52 16.94 -0.65
C THR A 184 13.42 17.61 0.39
N VAL A 185 12.99 17.68 1.66
CA VAL A 185 13.76 18.29 2.74
C VAL A 185 15.00 17.44 3.08
N GLY A 186 16.17 18.06 3.03
CA GLY A 186 17.44 17.49 3.48
C GLY A 186 17.83 17.91 4.90
N PRO A 187 18.90 17.34 5.47
CA PRO A 187 19.35 17.66 6.84
C PRO A 187 19.59 19.16 7.08
N GLU A 188 20.17 19.85 6.09
CA GLU A 188 20.49 21.28 6.19
C GLU A 188 19.25 22.19 6.22
N THR A 189 18.16 21.76 5.60
CA THR A 189 16.90 22.52 5.51
C THR A 189 15.86 22.06 6.53
N PHE A 190 16.09 20.93 7.20
CA PHE A 190 15.11 20.26 8.07
C PHE A 190 14.60 21.16 9.17
N ARG A 191 15.49 21.83 9.90
CA ARG A 191 15.08 22.68 11.04
C ARG A 191 14.20 23.84 10.60
N ALA A 192 14.60 24.53 9.53
CA ALA A 192 13.85 25.68 9.02
C ALA A 192 12.45 25.26 8.56
N TRP A 193 12.36 24.14 7.83
CA TRP A 193 11.09 23.55 7.45
C TRP A 193 10.25 23.19 8.68
N TYR A 194 10.80 22.40 9.61
CA TYR A 194 10.09 21.89 10.80
C TYR A 194 9.40 23.01 11.62
N GLU A 195 10.05 24.16 11.77
CA GLU A 195 9.56 25.30 12.56
C GLU A 195 8.63 26.25 11.76
N SER A 196 8.43 26.03 10.45
CA SER A 196 7.85 27.04 9.56
C SER A 196 6.31 27.10 9.55
N HIS A 197 5.61 26.04 9.93
CA HIS A 197 4.16 25.97 9.75
C HIS A 197 3.36 25.89 11.07
N PRO A 198 2.49 26.87 11.37
CA PRO A 198 1.80 26.94 12.66
C PRO A 198 0.82 25.77 12.90
N LEU A 199 0.16 25.28 11.85
CA LEU A 199 -0.75 24.14 11.99
C LEU A 199 -0.03 22.81 12.29
N ALA A 200 1.26 22.69 11.95
CA ALA A 200 2.04 21.50 12.29
C ALA A 200 2.45 21.49 13.78
N ALA A 201 2.51 22.66 14.41
CA ALA A 201 2.83 22.83 15.83
C ALA A 201 1.59 22.93 16.73
N MET A 202 0.38 22.81 16.15
CA MET A 202 -0.86 23.03 16.88
C MET A 202 -1.09 21.96 17.94
N GLY A 203 -1.18 22.39 19.21
CA GLY A 203 -1.39 21.51 20.35
C GLY A 203 -2.84 21.04 20.53
N GLU A 204 -3.02 20.04 21.39
CA GLU A 204 -4.34 19.63 21.87
C GLU A 204 -5.02 20.82 22.59
N GLY A 205 -6.27 21.13 22.21
CA GLY A 205 -7.04 22.23 22.78
C GLY A 205 -6.76 23.63 22.20
N GLU A 206 -5.72 23.82 21.38
CA GLU A 206 -5.49 25.11 20.71
C GLU A 206 -6.59 25.42 19.69
N GLN A 207 -6.91 26.70 19.48
CA GLN A 207 -7.96 27.07 18.53
C GLN A 207 -7.41 27.07 17.10
N LEU A 208 -8.20 26.54 16.17
CA LEU A 208 -7.91 26.68 14.73
C LEU A 208 -7.78 28.17 14.36
N PRO A 209 -6.92 28.52 13.38
CA PRO A 209 -6.85 29.86 12.82
C PRO A 209 -8.25 30.37 12.47
N ARG A 210 -8.47 31.67 12.69
CA ARG A 210 -9.80 32.28 12.49
C ARG A 210 -10.32 32.05 11.06
N THR A 211 -9.44 32.20 10.08
CA THR A 211 -9.67 31.89 8.66
C THR A 211 -10.24 30.49 8.44
N VAL A 212 -9.64 29.47 9.06
CA VAL A 212 -10.13 28.09 9.01
C VAL A 212 -11.48 27.97 9.72
N ARG A 213 -11.62 28.55 10.92
CA ARG A 213 -12.89 28.52 11.69
C ARG A 213 -14.06 29.15 10.93
N ASP A 214 -13.83 30.30 10.32
CA ASP A 214 -14.84 31.03 9.55
C ASP A 214 -15.24 30.22 8.30
N ALA A 215 -14.26 29.62 7.61
CA ALA A 215 -14.49 28.78 6.43
C ALA A 215 -15.30 27.50 6.76
N VAL A 216 -14.96 26.80 7.85
CA VAL A 216 -15.62 25.54 8.22
C VAL A 216 -17.03 25.79 8.76
N ALA A 217 -17.23 26.89 9.51
CA ALA A 217 -18.54 27.32 9.96
C ALA A 217 -19.48 27.62 8.77
N GLY A 218 -18.97 28.27 7.72
CA GLY A 218 -19.71 28.55 6.50
C GLY A 218 -20.15 27.29 5.72
N ARG A 219 -19.52 26.14 5.97
CA ARG A 219 -19.81 24.84 5.32
C ARG A 219 -20.53 23.85 6.23
N GLY A 220 -20.83 24.24 7.48
CA GLY A 220 -21.43 23.34 8.46
C GLY A 220 -20.52 22.17 8.86
N ILE A 221 -19.20 22.31 8.69
CA ILE A 221 -18.22 21.29 9.07
C ILE A 221 -17.81 21.51 10.52
N GLY A 222 -17.83 20.44 11.32
CA GLY A 222 -17.39 20.48 12.71
C GLY A 222 -15.89 20.78 12.83
N GLN A 223 -15.51 21.72 13.71
CA GLN A 223 -14.10 22.07 13.92
C GLN A 223 -13.26 20.88 14.38
N ASP A 224 -13.84 19.97 15.16
CA ASP A 224 -13.15 18.77 15.64
C ASP A 224 -12.75 17.86 14.47
N SER A 225 -13.62 17.70 13.46
CA SER A 225 -13.29 16.90 12.27
C SER A 225 -12.11 17.48 11.47
N ILE A 226 -11.98 18.80 11.44
CA ILE A 226 -10.84 19.47 10.79
C ILE A 226 -9.58 19.29 11.61
N ARG A 227 -9.67 19.38 12.94
CA ARG A 227 -8.56 19.12 13.84
C ARG A 227 -8.04 17.70 13.68
N ASP A 228 -8.94 16.71 13.66
CA ASP A 228 -8.59 15.30 13.47
C ASP A 228 -7.89 15.08 12.12
N ALA A 229 -8.40 15.69 11.04
CA ALA A 229 -7.80 15.58 9.71
C ALA A 229 -6.40 16.24 9.66
N VAL A 230 -6.25 17.44 10.21
CA VAL A 230 -4.95 18.13 10.30
C VAL A 230 -3.97 17.33 11.14
N HIS A 231 -4.41 16.81 12.29
CA HIS A 231 -3.59 15.97 13.14
C HIS A 231 -3.12 14.73 12.39
N ALA A 232 -4.01 14.01 11.71
CA ALA A 232 -3.66 12.81 10.96
C ALA A 232 -2.65 13.10 9.83
N LEU A 233 -2.84 14.19 9.07
CA LEU A 233 -1.90 14.61 8.03
C LEU A 233 -0.51 14.91 8.59
N VAL A 234 -0.44 15.58 9.74
CA VAL A 234 0.83 15.92 10.40
C VAL A 234 1.47 14.67 11.00
N ALA A 235 0.68 13.81 11.64
CA ALA A 235 1.14 12.61 12.34
C ALA A 235 1.74 11.55 11.42
N ILE A 236 1.30 11.44 10.15
CA ILE A 236 1.96 10.56 9.17
C ILE A 236 3.44 10.94 9.00
N THR A 237 3.75 12.24 8.89
CA THR A 237 5.13 12.73 8.73
C THR A 237 5.86 12.85 10.06
N TYR A 238 5.31 13.61 11.00
CA TYR A 238 5.96 13.97 12.25
C TYR A 238 6.00 12.80 13.24
N GLY A 239 4.97 11.96 13.26
CA GLY A 239 4.97 10.73 14.05
C GLY A 239 6.13 9.81 13.67
N GLY A 240 6.34 9.60 12.36
CA GLY A 240 7.49 8.82 11.88
C GLY A 240 8.85 9.46 12.21
N LEU A 241 8.93 10.79 12.20
CA LEU A 241 10.17 11.54 12.45
C LEU A 241 10.68 11.38 13.88
N PHE A 242 9.77 11.36 14.87
CA PHE A 242 10.14 11.41 16.29
C PHE A 242 9.76 10.15 17.08
N GLY A 243 8.74 9.41 16.62
CA GLY A 243 8.29 8.17 17.24
C GLY A 243 9.03 6.93 16.76
N GLY A 244 9.87 7.06 15.72
CA GLY A 244 10.39 5.92 14.98
C GLY A 244 9.46 5.53 13.83
N ILE A 245 10.01 4.85 12.83
CA ILE A 245 9.28 4.55 11.61
C ILE A 245 8.37 3.34 11.86
N GLU A 246 7.12 3.61 12.27
CA GLU A 246 6.13 2.56 12.49
C GLU A 246 5.14 2.50 11.32
N SER A 247 5.19 1.40 10.57
CA SER A 247 4.29 1.18 9.43
C SER A 247 2.84 1.25 9.88
N ASP A 248 2.52 0.66 11.02
CA ASP A 248 1.13 0.58 11.50
C ASP A 248 0.61 1.96 11.94
N TRP A 249 1.48 2.83 12.48
CA TRP A 249 1.12 4.19 12.87
C TRP A 249 0.71 5.04 11.66
N SER A 250 1.61 5.18 10.68
CA SER A 250 1.32 6.00 9.49
C SER A 250 0.15 5.45 8.67
N LEU A 251 -0.06 4.13 8.69
CA LEU A 251 -1.25 3.51 8.11
C LEU A 251 -2.52 3.89 8.88
N GLY A 252 -2.51 3.81 10.21
CA GLY A 252 -3.65 4.20 11.05
C GLY A 252 -4.06 5.67 10.87
N GLU A 253 -3.08 6.57 10.71
CA GLU A 253 -3.36 7.98 10.40
C GLU A 253 -3.92 8.18 8.99
N LEU A 254 -3.43 7.43 7.99
CA LEU A 254 -4.02 7.42 6.65
C LEU A 254 -5.46 6.89 6.67
N GLU A 255 -5.75 5.86 7.45
CA GLU A 255 -7.12 5.35 7.65
C GLU A 255 -8.03 6.39 8.32
N THR A 256 -7.51 7.19 9.25
CA THR A 256 -8.23 8.33 9.82
C THR A 256 -8.59 9.35 8.74
N VAL A 257 -7.65 9.67 7.83
CA VAL A 257 -7.91 10.52 6.66
C VAL A 257 -9.02 9.92 5.78
N GLY A 258 -8.92 8.63 5.46
CA GLY A 258 -9.92 7.94 4.64
C GLY A 258 -11.31 7.90 5.27
N ARG A 259 -11.39 7.64 6.58
CA ARG A 259 -12.67 7.55 7.31
C ARG A 259 -13.42 8.88 7.31
N PHE A 260 -12.73 10.01 7.50
CA PHE A 260 -13.40 11.30 7.53
C PHE A 260 -13.80 11.76 6.12
N THR A 261 -12.93 11.59 5.12
CA THR A 261 -13.22 11.99 3.72
C THR A 261 -14.33 11.16 3.09
N ALA A 262 -14.39 9.85 3.38
CA ALA A 262 -15.42 8.95 2.87
C ALA A 262 -16.85 9.36 3.30
N ARG A 263 -17.02 10.04 4.44
CA ARG A 263 -18.33 10.57 4.88
C ARG A 263 -18.90 11.61 3.91
N HIS A 264 -18.05 12.19 3.08
CA HIS A 264 -18.38 13.18 2.06
C HIS A 264 -18.26 12.60 0.64
N GLY A 265 -18.21 11.27 0.50
CA GLY A 265 -18.14 10.62 -0.82
C GLY A 265 -16.77 10.67 -1.48
N VAL A 266 -15.72 11.05 -0.75
CA VAL A 266 -14.35 11.14 -1.27
C VAL A 266 -13.53 9.98 -0.71
N PRO A 267 -13.30 8.90 -1.48
CA PRO A 267 -12.46 7.79 -1.02
C PRO A 267 -10.97 8.20 -1.03
N LEU A 268 -10.14 7.42 -0.33
CA LEU A 268 -8.68 7.53 -0.43
C LEU A 268 -8.22 7.45 -1.89
N ALA A 269 -7.20 8.23 -2.23
CA ALA A 269 -6.52 8.12 -3.52
C ALA A 269 -6.00 6.70 -3.76
N SER A 270 -6.01 6.26 -5.02
CA SER A 270 -5.62 4.90 -5.37
C SER A 270 -4.14 4.70 -5.07
N ALA A 271 -3.78 3.62 -4.37
CA ALA A 271 -2.36 3.33 -4.10
C ALA A 271 -1.58 3.02 -5.38
N ASP A 272 -2.25 2.66 -6.47
CA ASP A 272 -1.63 2.47 -7.78
C ASP A 272 -0.92 3.75 -8.28
N GLU A 273 -1.40 4.93 -7.87
CA GLU A 273 -0.77 6.21 -8.19
C GLU A 273 0.57 6.41 -7.45
N PHE A 274 0.75 5.73 -6.31
CA PHE A 274 1.88 5.88 -5.39
C PHE A 274 2.79 4.64 -5.32
N VAL A 275 2.51 3.68 -6.20
CA VAL A 275 3.16 2.39 -6.36
C VAL A 275 4.69 2.59 -6.50
N ASP A 276 5.19 3.70 -7.04
CA ASP A 276 6.63 3.93 -7.23
C ASP A 276 7.45 4.17 -5.94
N SER A 277 6.83 4.11 -4.75
CA SER A 277 7.51 4.24 -3.46
C SER A 277 6.93 3.27 -2.42
N LEU A 278 7.67 2.21 -2.15
CA LEU A 278 7.25 1.09 -1.28
C LEU A 278 7.91 1.16 0.09
N TRP A 279 7.32 0.48 1.07
CA TRP A 279 7.88 0.37 2.41
C TRP A 279 9.29 -0.25 2.42
N ILE A 280 9.59 -1.16 1.49
CA ILE A 280 10.93 -1.72 1.33
C ILE A 280 12.01 -0.71 0.91
N ASP A 281 11.61 0.51 0.55
CA ASP A 281 12.50 1.62 0.20
C ASP A 281 12.91 2.41 1.45
N ASP A 282 13.50 1.72 2.44
CA ASP A 282 13.98 2.31 3.71
C ASP A 282 12.85 2.86 4.60
N ASP A 283 11.68 2.22 4.53
CA ASP A 283 10.41 2.55 5.21
C ASP A 283 9.79 3.90 4.80
N TRP A 284 10.60 4.95 4.70
CA TRP A 284 10.21 6.29 4.27
C TRP A 284 9.90 6.39 2.79
N GLY A 285 10.59 5.62 1.96
CA GLY A 285 10.60 5.81 0.50
C GLY A 285 11.56 6.90 0.06
N ARG A 286 11.98 6.84 -1.19
CA ARG A 286 12.93 7.78 -1.80
C ARG A 286 12.41 8.34 -3.12
N PRO A 287 11.23 9.01 -3.13
CA PRO A 287 10.75 9.65 -4.33
C PRO A 287 11.69 10.79 -4.74
N ASP A 288 11.94 10.92 -6.04
CA ASP A 288 12.61 12.10 -6.61
C ASP A 288 11.60 13.23 -6.88
N ASP A 289 12.11 14.42 -7.22
CA ASP A 289 11.28 15.61 -7.46
C ASP A 289 10.26 15.38 -8.57
N ALA A 290 10.61 14.60 -9.60
CA ALA A 290 9.71 14.31 -10.72
C ALA A 290 8.55 13.42 -10.30
N LEU A 291 8.80 12.42 -9.45
CA LEU A 291 7.77 11.56 -8.88
C LEU A 291 6.85 12.34 -7.94
N VAL A 292 7.42 13.20 -7.07
CA VAL A 292 6.63 14.07 -6.19
C VAL A 292 5.74 15.02 -6.99
N ALA A 293 6.26 15.62 -8.07
CA ALA A 293 5.48 16.48 -8.96
C ALA A 293 4.30 15.74 -9.59
N ARG A 294 4.53 14.53 -10.12
CA ARG A 294 3.47 13.67 -10.66
C ARG A 294 2.40 13.34 -9.63
N TRP A 295 2.79 13.01 -8.40
CA TRP A 295 1.82 12.75 -7.32
C TRP A 295 0.98 13.96 -6.97
N ARG A 296 1.59 15.15 -6.93
CA ARG A 296 0.89 16.42 -6.68
C ARG A 296 -0.15 16.76 -7.74
N GLU A 297 0.08 16.33 -8.98
CA GLU A 297 -0.81 16.51 -10.12
C GLU A 297 -1.96 15.47 -10.16
N SER A 298 -1.90 14.44 -9.32
CA SER A 298 -2.96 13.43 -9.27
C SER A 298 -4.28 14.07 -8.83
N ARG A 299 -5.33 13.81 -9.63
CA ARG A 299 -6.65 14.40 -9.48
C ARG A 299 -7.62 13.49 -8.80
#